data_AF-A0A344LVP9-F1
#
_entry.id   AF-A0A344LVP9-F1
#
_cell.length_a   1.000
_cell.length_b   1.000
_cell.length_c   1.000
_cell.angle_alpha   90.00
_cell.angle_beta   90.00
_cell.angle_gamma   90.00
#
_symmetry.space_group_name_H-M   'P 1'
#
loop_
_entity.id
_entity.type
_entity.pdbx_description
1 polymer ?
#
loop_
_entity_poly.entity_id
_entity_poly.type
_entity_poly.pdbx_seq_one_letter_code
_entity_poly.pdbx_strand_id
1 'polypeptide(L)'
;MKWKLIILIFMIISCNKKESDKIVTSDNSASYFRRKLDDKKLMDSLNYLVLSKGDTLAYNELKGIHYIGEQKMTGILYYALIMSNKYNYKRASFDVYDILTINEKFLDQKTRAMADEYLIKSKKYKSKPAITKR
;
A
#
# COMPACT_ATOMS: atom_id res chain seq x y z
N MET A 1 67.73 -26.36 -32.13
CA MET A 1 66.87 -25.45 -32.91
C MET A 1 65.49 -25.42 -32.30
N LYS A 2 65.07 -24.21 -31.88
CA LYS A 2 63.70 -23.66 -31.89
C LYS A 2 62.55 -24.68 -31.97
N TRP A 3 61.83 -24.88 -30.86
CA TRP A 3 60.37 -24.68 -30.84
C TRP A 3 59.84 -24.59 -29.40
N LYS A 4 60.05 -23.44 -28.75
CA LYS A 4 59.10 -22.98 -27.73
C LYS A 4 57.91 -22.42 -28.50
N LEU A 5 56.77 -23.12 -28.57
CA LEU A 5 55.42 -22.53 -28.78
C LEU A 5 54.33 -23.62 -28.92
N ILE A 6 54.02 -24.38 -27.87
CA ILE A 6 52.73 -25.11 -27.80
C ILE A 6 52.17 -25.03 -26.37
N ILE A 7 51.86 -23.81 -25.95
CA ILE A 7 50.89 -23.54 -24.87
C ILE A 7 50.07 -22.36 -25.37
N LEU A 8 48.97 -22.58 -26.10
CA LEU A 8 47.86 -21.61 -26.17
C LEU A 8 46.59 -22.04 -26.93
N ILE A 9 46.16 -23.31 -26.96
CA ILE A 9 44.87 -23.62 -27.60
C ILE A 9 44.12 -24.69 -26.81
N PHE A 10 43.58 -24.33 -25.65
CA PHE A 10 42.55 -25.13 -24.96
C PHE A 10 41.48 -24.29 -24.22
N MET A 11 41.34 -22.99 -24.54
CA MET A 11 40.43 -22.07 -23.83
C MET A 11 39.37 -21.42 -24.73
N ILE A 12 38.85 -22.12 -25.75
CA ILE A 12 37.79 -21.56 -26.62
C ILE A 12 36.52 -22.42 -26.73
N ILE A 13 36.18 -23.14 -25.66
CA ILE A 13 34.82 -23.69 -25.52
C ILE A 13 34.25 -23.33 -24.15
N SER A 14 34.23 -22.03 -23.83
CA SER A 14 33.19 -21.52 -22.95
C SER A 14 32.09 -20.99 -23.86
N CYS A 15 31.06 -21.82 -24.03
CA CYS A 15 29.83 -21.44 -24.69
C CYS A 15 29.23 -20.28 -23.88
N ASN A 16 29.37 -19.05 -24.36
CA ASN A 16 28.54 -17.96 -23.88
C ASN A 16 27.11 -18.28 -24.30
N LYS A 17 26.35 -18.93 -23.40
CA LYS A 17 24.91 -18.69 -23.38
C LYS A 17 24.78 -17.19 -23.23
N LYS A 18 24.39 -16.51 -24.31
CA LYS A 18 23.68 -15.25 -24.18
C LYS A 18 22.42 -15.61 -23.41
N GLU A 19 22.52 -15.55 -22.07
CA GLU A 19 21.40 -15.03 -21.32
C GLU A 19 21.11 -13.70 -22.01
N SER A 20 20.02 -13.69 -22.79
CA SER A 20 19.34 -12.43 -23.00
C SER A 20 19.17 -11.91 -21.59
N ASP A 21 19.92 -10.86 -21.23
CA ASP A 21 19.62 -10.07 -20.06
C ASP A 21 18.14 -9.76 -20.19
N LYS A 22 17.31 -10.55 -19.49
CA LYS A 22 15.97 -10.12 -19.19
C LYS A 22 16.26 -8.88 -18.41
N ILE A 23 15.97 -7.73 -19.00
CA ILE A 23 15.91 -6.48 -18.27
C ILE A 23 14.94 -6.79 -17.13
N VAL A 24 15.48 -7.14 -15.96
CA VAL A 24 14.70 -7.19 -14.74
C VAL A 24 14.46 -5.72 -14.48
N THR A 25 13.38 -5.20 -15.06
CA THR A 25 12.79 -3.96 -14.60
C THR A 25 12.55 -4.19 -13.13
N SER A 26 13.43 -3.64 -12.29
CA SER A 26 13.21 -3.56 -10.86
C SER A 26 11.81 -2.99 -10.70
N ASP A 27 10.87 -3.83 -10.24
CA ASP A 27 9.52 -3.38 -9.94
C ASP A 27 9.66 -2.32 -8.85
N ASN A 28 9.53 -1.05 -9.21
CA ASN A 28 9.46 0.00 -8.23
C ASN A 28 8.14 -0.14 -7.46
N SER A 29 8.05 0.47 -6.28
CA SER A 29 6.85 0.35 -5.45
C SER A 29 5.57 0.77 -6.21
N ALA A 30 5.65 1.76 -7.10
CA ALA A 30 4.52 2.19 -7.91
C ALA A 30 4.00 1.10 -8.87
N SER A 31 4.88 0.40 -9.61
CA SER A 31 4.44 -0.69 -10.51
C SER A 31 3.83 -1.86 -9.74
N TYR A 32 4.37 -2.17 -8.55
CA TYR A 32 3.83 -3.19 -7.65
C TYR A 32 2.40 -2.87 -7.20
N PHE A 33 2.16 -1.66 -6.69
CA PHE A 33 0.83 -1.27 -6.21
C PHE A 33 -0.16 -1.03 -7.37
N ARG A 34 0.31 -0.58 -8.54
CA ARG A 34 -0.52 -0.46 -9.74
C ARG A 34 -1.05 -1.83 -10.19
N ARG A 35 -0.18 -2.85 -10.22
CA ARG A 35 -0.60 -4.23 -10.52
C ARG A 35 -1.63 -4.77 -9.55
N LYS A 36 -1.50 -4.48 -8.25
CA LYS A 36 -2.49 -4.86 -7.24
C LYS A 36 -3.82 -4.17 -7.45
N LEU A 37 -3.80 -2.89 -7.81
CA LEU A 37 -5.00 -2.13 -8.12
C LEU A 37 -5.74 -2.71 -9.34
N ASP A 38 -5.01 -3.18 -10.35
CA ASP A 38 -5.58 -3.80 -11.55
C ASP A 38 -6.01 -5.28 -11.32
N ASP A 39 -5.62 -5.90 -10.20
CA ASP A 39 -6.08 -7.24 -9.81
C ASP A 39 -7.50 -7.16 -9.21
N LYS A 40 -8.49 -7.31 -10.08
CA LYS A 40 -9.91 -7.28 -9.71
C LYS A 40 -10.26 -8.28 -8.60
N LYS A 41 -9.71 -9.50 -8.64
CA LYS A 41 -10.06 -10.53 -7.65
C LYS A 41 -9.53 -10.15 -6.27
N LEU A 42 -8.31 -9.61 -6.20
CA LEU A 42 -7.74 -9.07 -4.98
C LEU A 42 -8.59 -7.90 -4.46
N MET A 43 -8.90 -6.92 -5.31
CA MET A 43 -9.66 -5.73 -4.91
C MET A 43 -11.08 -6.09 -4.44
N ASP A 44 -11.78 -6.99 -5.13
CA ASP A 44 -13.11 -7.48 -4.71
C ASP A 44 -13.05 -8.17 -3.34
N SER A 45 -12.00 -8.98 -3.10
CA SER A 45 -11.79 -9.65 -1.82
C SER A 45 -11.52 -8.66 -0.68
N LEU A 46 -10.63 -7.69 -0.91
CA LEU A 46 -10.31 -6.65 0.07
C LEU A 46 -11.53 -5.78 0.38
N ASN A 47 -12.29 -5.40 -0.65
CA ASN A 47 -13.52 -4.62 -0.50
C ASN A 47 -14.54 -5.37 0.36
N TYR A 48 -14.75 -6.65 0.09
CA TYR A 48 -15.65 -7.48 0.90
C TYR A 48 -15.21 -7.52 2.37
N LEU A 49 -13.93 -7.78 2.64
CA LEU A 49 -13.39 -7.87 4.00
C LEU A 49 -13.55 -6.55 4.76
N VAL A 50 -13.24 -5.42 4.12
CA VAL A 50 -13.34 -4.10 4.75
C VAL A 50 -14.80 -3.71 4.97
N LEU A 51 -15.64 -3.78 3.93
CA LEU A 51 -17.00 -3.25 3.98
C LEU A 51 -17.97 -4.16 4.76
N SER A 52 -17.76 -5.47 4.71
CA SER A 52 -18.65 -6.46 5.35
C SER A 52 -18.16 -6.91 6.70
N LYS A 53 -16.83 -7.04 6.90
CA LYS A 53 -16.25 -7.64 8.11
C LYS A 53 -15.54 -6.63 9.01
N GLY A 54 -15.25 -5.42 8.53
CA GLY A 54 -14.48 -4.46 9.31
C GLY A 54 -13.02 -4.89 9.50
N ASP A 55 -12.47 -5.62 8.53
CA ASP A 55 -11.11 -6.14 8.62
C ASP A 55 -10.09 -5.00 8.52
N THR A 56 -9.34 -4.80 9.61
CA THR A 56 -8.37 -3.70 9.72
C THR A 56 -7.07 -3.95 8.93
N LEU A 57 -6.71 -5.21 8.70
CA LEU A 57 -5.54 -5.57 7.88
C LEU A 57 -5.85 -5.34 6.41
N ALA A 58 -7.01 -5.80 5.94
CA ALA A 58 -7.49 -5.54 4.59
C ALA A 58 -7.65 -4.04 4.33
N TYR A 59 -8.09 -3.27 5.33
CA TYR A 59 -8.15 -1.81 5.22
C TYR A 59 -6.78 -1.17 5.03
N ASN A 60 -5.77 -1.59 5.81
CA ASN A 60 -4.42 -1.05 5.68
C ASN A 60 -3.80 -1.41 4.32
N GLU A 61 -4.12 -2.59 3.79
CA GLU A 61 -3.71 -3.02 2.45
C GLU A 61 -4.35 -2.15 1.35
N LEU A 62 -5.68 -1.96 1.40
CA LEU A 62 -6.37 -1.04 0.47
C LEU A 62 -5.79 0.36 0.52
N LYS A 63 -5.49 0.87 1.73
CA LYS A 63 -4.87 2.19 1.89
C LYS A 63 -3.53 2.26 1.16
N GLY A 64 -2.66 1.24 1.30
CA GLY A 64 -1.39 1.18 0.60
C GLY A 64 -1.56 1.15 -0.92
N ILE A 65 -2.49 0.34 -1.42
CA ILE A 65 -2.80 0.23 -2.85
C ILE A 65 -3.30 1.55 -3.42
N HIS A 66 -4.28 2.21 -2.80
CA HIS A 66 -4.79 3.50 -3.28
C HIS A 66 -3.76 4.62 -3.16
N TYR A 67 -3.01 4.68 -2.06
CA TYR A 67 -2.05 5.75 -1.85
C TYR A 67 -0.88 5.71 -2.85
N ILE A 68 -0.36 4.51 -3.14
CA ILE A 68 0.83 4.36 -3.98
C ILE A 68 0.46 4.03 -5.43
N GLY A 69 -0.56 3.19 -5.64
CA GLY A 69 -1.01 2.73 -6.95
C GLY A 69 -1.84 3.76 -7.73
N GLU A 70 -2.71 4.52 -7.06
CA GLU A 70 -3.48 5.61 -7.70
C GLU A 70 -2.83 6.98 -7.54
N GLN A 71 -1.83 7.11 -6.66
CA GLN A 71 -1.28 8.40 -6.22
C GLN A 71 -2.37 9.36 -5.72
N LYS A 72 -3.47 8.82 -5.19
CA LYS A 72 -4.65 9.59 -4.76
C LYS A 72 -5.11 9.11 -3.39
N MET A 73 -4.83 9.92 -2.37
CA MET A 73 -5.36 9.72 -1.01
C MET A 73 -6.89 9.64 -0.97
N THR A 74 -7.58 10.31 -1.89
CA THR A 74 -9.05 10.36 -1.87
C THR A 74 -9.71 9.02 -2.19
N GLY A 75 -9.01 8.08 -2.84
CA GLY A 75 -9.54 6.75 -3.18
C GLY A 75 -9.96 5.92 -1.96
N ILE A 76 -9.38 6.19 -0.78
CA ILE A 76 -9.70 5.46 0.45
C ILE A 76 -10.78 6.12 1.31
N LEU A 77 -11.27 7.32 0.97
CA LEU A 77 -12.19 8.09 1.82
C LEU A 77 -13.48 7.32 2.14
N TYR A 78 -14.08 6.67 1.14
CA TYR A 78 -15.29 5.86 1.30
C TYR A 78 -15.10 4.74 2.33
N TYR A 79 -14.01 3.98 2.21
CA TYR A 79 -13.66 2.92 3.16
C TYR A 79 -13.37 3.47 4.55
N ALA A 80 -12.67 4.61 4.63
CA ALA A 80 -12.32 5.26 5.89
C ALA A 80 -13.56 5.72 6.66
N LEU A 81 -14.54 6.30 5.96
CA LEU A 81 -15.83 6.69 6.55
C LEU A 81 -16.58 5.48 7.13
N ILE A 82 -16.68 4.38 6.38
CA ILE A 82 -17.37 3.16 6.84
C ILE A 82 -16.63 2.54 8.02
N MET A 83 -15.30 2.38 7.93
CA MET A 83 -14.48 1.80 9.00
C MET A 83 -14.51 2.64 10.28
N SER A 84 -14.51 3.97 10.14
CA SER A 84 -14.66 4.90 11.26
C SER A 84 -16.06 4.79 11.88
N ASN A 85 -17.11 4.78 11.07
CA ASN A 85 -18.49 4.92 11.57
C ASN A 85 -19.13 3.61 12.00
N LYS A 86 -19.03 2.56 11.18
CA LYS A 86 -19.65 1.26 11.44
C LYS A 86 -18.82 0.41 12.40
N TYR A 87 -17.50 0.44 12.25
CA TYR A 87 -16.59 -0.44 12.98
C TYR A 87 -15.78 0.26 14.08
N ASN A 88 -15.96 1.58 14.25
CA ASN A 88 -15.23 2.39 15.25
C ASN A 88 -13.70 2.25 15.15
N TYR A 89 -13.18 2.02 13.94
CA TYR A 89 -11.75 1.86 13.75
C TYR A 89 -11.04 3.20 13.82
N LYS A 90 -10.35 3.44 14.94
CA LYS A 90 -9.66 4.69 15.25
C LYS A 90 -8.75 5.21 14.14
N ARG A 91 -7.98 4.33 13.49
CA ARG A 91 -7.08 4.73 12.39
C ARG A 91 -7.86 5.30 11.23
N ALA A 92 -8.98 4.67 10.86
CA ALA A 92 -9.85 5.17 9.81
C ALA A 92 -10.49 6.52 10.16
N SER A 93 -10.79 6.79 11.44
CA SER A 93 -11.23 8.14 11.85
C SER A 93 -10.15 9.19 11.60
N PHE A 94 -8.89 8.89 11.92
CA PHE A 94 -7.79 9.82 11.62
C PHE A 94 -7.60 9.98 10.11
N ASP A 95 -7.69 8.89 9.35
CA ASP A 95 -7.54 8.93 7.90
C ASP A 95 -8.64 9.78 7.23
N VAL A 96 -9.88 9.79 7.73
CA VAL A 96 -10.92 10.72 7.25
C VAL A 96 -10.52 12.17 7.49
N TYR A 97 -10.07 12.51 8.71
CA TYR A 97 -9.58 13.85 9.01
C TYR A 97 -8.46 14.26 8.04
N ASP A 98 -7.42 13.44 7.95
CA ASP A 98 -6.24 13.69 7.13
C ASP A 98 -6.62 13.96 5.66
N ILE A 99 -7.47 13.10 5.08
CA ILE A 99 -7.95 13.23 3.69
C ILE A 99 -8.74 14.52 3.48
N LEU A 100 -9.65 14.87 4.40
CA LEU A 100 -10.45 16.09 4.29
C LEU A 100 -9.61 17.37 4.44
N THR A 101 -8.48 17.30 5.16
CA THR A 101 -7.61 18.45 5.43
C THR A 101 -6.40 18.57 4.53
N ILE A 102 -6.21 17.69 3.53
CA ILE A 102 -5.02 17.72 2.63
C ILE A 102 -4.72 19.11 2.07
N ASN A 103 -5.76 19.87 1.70
CA ASN A 103 -5.62 21.22 1.19
C ASN A 103 -6.43 22.23 2.02
N GLU A 104 -5.99 22.49 3.25
CA GLU A 104 -6.71 23.34 4.22
C GLU A 104 -7.11 24.72 3.70
N LYS A 105 -6.34 25.28 2.75
CA LYS A 105 -6.60 26.60 2.14
C LYS A 105 -7.97 26.66 1.43
N PHE A 106 -8.44 25.55 0.87
CA PHE A 106 -9.70 25.50 0.11
C PHE A 106 -10.86 24.92 0.94
N LEU A 107 -10.63 24.66 2.22
CA LEU A 107 -11.57 23.97 3.08
C LEU A 107 -12.66 24.93 3.58
N ASP A 108 -13.90 24.70 3.18
CA ASP A 108 -15.05 25.43 3.72
C ASP A 108 -15.32 25.07 5.20
N GLN A 109 -16.09 25.91 5.89
CA GLN A 109 -16.39 25.74 7.31
C GLN A 109 -17.09 24.41 7.64
N LYS A 110 -17.99 23.94 6.77
CA LYS A 110 -18.76 22.71 7.00
C LYS A 110 -17.86 21.49 6.88
N THR A 111 -17.00 21.46 5.87
CA THR A 111 -16.04 20.37 5.68
C THR A 111 -14.99 20.35 6.78
N ARG A 112 -14.55 21.52 7.26
CA ARG A 112 -13.66 21.64 8.44
C ARG A 112 -14.29 21.07 9.70
N ALA A 113 -15.53 21.45 10.01
CA ALA A 113 -16.24 20.93 11.17
C ALA A 113 -16.35 19.40 11.13
N MET A 114 -16.65 18.83 9.95
CA MET A 114 -16.67 17.38 9.76
C MET A 114 -15.29 16.76 10.05
N ALA A 115 -14.21 17.32 9.50
CA ALA A 115 -12.86 16.80 9.73
C ALA A 115 -12.49 16.83 11.24
N ASP A 116 -12.82 17.91 11.95
CA ASP A 116 -12.55 18.04 13.38
C ASP A 116 -13.29 16.98 14.22
N GLU A 117 -14.54 16.65 13.87
CA GLU A 117 -15.28 15.56 14.51
C GLU A 117 -14.55 14.22 14.38
N TYR A 118 -14.01 13.91 13.19
CA TYR A 118 -13.25 12.69 12.95
C TYR A 118 -11.89 12.70 13.67
N LEU A 119 -11.24 13.86 13.79
CA LEU A 119 -10.02 14.01 14.58
C LEU A 119 -10.28 13.72 16.06
N ILE A 120 -11.35 14.29 16.62
CA ILE A 120 -11.77 14.04 18.01
C ILE A 120 -12.08 12.55 18.19
N LYS A 121 -12.84 11.96 17.26
CA LYS A 121 -13.19 10.53 17.28
C LYS A 121 -11.96 9.64 17.28
N SER A 122 -10.93 9.97 16.48
CA SER A 122 -9.66 9.24 16.47
C SER A 122 -8.93 9.28 17.81
N LYS A 123 -9.10 10.35 18.60
CA LYS A 123 -8.46 10.50 19.91
C LYS A 123 -9.23 9.79 21.03
N LYS A 124 -10.53 9.51 20.86
CA LYS A 124 -11.46 9.11 21.93
C LYS A 124 -11.37 7.66 22.42
N TYR A 125 -10.29 6.91 22.18
CA TYR A 125 -10.10 5.58 22.76
C TYR A 125 -8.75 5.45 23.48
N LYS A 126 -8.82 5.21 24.80
CA LYS A 126 -7.74 4.57 25.57
C LYS A 126 -7.86 3.07 25.29
N SER A 127 -6.76 2.41 24.93
CA SER A 127 -6.69 0.95 24.87
C SER A 127 -7.28 0.37 26.15
N LYS A 128 -8.27 -0.55 26.05
CA LYS A 128 -8.52 -1.45 27.18
C LYS A 128 -7.17 -2.10 27.50
N PRO A 129 -6.64 -2.02 28.74
CA PRO A 129 -5.45 -2.77 29.08
C PRO A 129 -5.71 -4.23 28.71
N ALA A 130 -4.76 -4.83 28.00
CA ALA A 130 -4.83 -6.24 27.70
C ALA A 130 -5.07 -6.97 29.03
N ILE A 131 -6.19 -7.67 29.15
CA ILE A 131 -6.43 -8.55 30.29
C ILE A 131 -5.41 -9.68 30.11
N THR A 132 -4.21 -9.51 30.66
CA THR A 132 -3.31 -10.61 30.96
C THR A 132 -4.04 -11.47 31.97
N LYS A 133 -4.64 -12.57 31.49
CA LYS A 133 -4.95 -13.71 32.35
C LYS A 133 -3.62 -14.16 32.95
N ARG A 134 -3.47 -13.92 34.25
CA ARG A 134 -2.52 -14.64 35.10
C ARG A 134 -3.02 -16.07 35.29
#